data_AF-A0A1Q7X850-F1
#
_entry.id   AF-A0A1Q7X850-F1
#
_cell.length_a   1.000
_cell.length_b   1.000
_cell.length_c   1.000
_cell.angle_alpha   90.00
_cell.angle_beta   90.00
_cell.angle_gamma   90.00
#
_symmetry.space_group_name_H-M   'P 1'
#
loop_
_entity.id
_entity.type
_entity.pdbx_description
1 polymer ?
#
loop_
_entity_poly.entity_id
_entity_poly.type
_entity_poly.pdbx_seq_one_letter_code
_entity_poly.pdbx_strand_id
1 'polypeptide(L)'
;MFCYRNGTPWDYDSIKGIAFYHNMISREEVDGLTKFLKDKFGGEIAEKDHRIFLKNSSEIYQPKEIADLAVELGNKFEVSTELTVELENFTEPEQEQSNLPSS
;
A
#
# COMPACT_ATOMS: atom_id res chain seq x y z
N MET A 1 3.04 -1.37 -3.00
CA MET A 1 2.62 -0.43 -1.92
C MET A 1 2.46 -1.25 -0.66
N PHE A 2 2.79 -0.68 0.51
CA PHE A 2 2.71 -1.35 1.80
C PHE A 2 1.93 -0.49 2.80
N CYS A 3 1.11 -1.14 3.61
CA CYS A 3 0.34 -0.53 4.69
C CYS A 3 0.40 -1.46 5.89
N TYR A 4 1.41 -1.28 6.75
CA TYR A 4 1.66 -2.16 7.89
C TYR A 4 0.87 -1.69 9.11
N ARG A 5 0.14 -2.61 9.75
CA ARG A 5 -0.67 -2.31 10.96
C ARG A 5 0.17 -1.73 12.10
N ASN A 6 1.45 -2.09 12.20
CA ASN A 6 2.37 -1.57 13.21
C ASN A 6 3.29 -0.43 12.69
N GLY A 7 3.02 0.08 11.50
CA GLY A 7 3.81 1.10 10.83
C GLY A 7 4.98 0.52 10.02
N THR A 8 5.50 1.35 9.12
CA THR A 8 6.65 1.04 8.26
C THR A 8 7.94 1.54 8.93
N PRO A 9 9.00 0.71 9.03
CA PRO A 9 10.25 1.13 9.64
C PRO A 9 10.92 2.33 8.95
N TRP A 10 11.27 3.32 9.75
CA TRP A 10 12.13 4.46 9.43
C TRP A 10 13.23 4.54 10.48
N ASP A 11 14.41 4.02 10.17
CA ASP A 11 15.49 3.85 11.14
C ASP A 11 15.03 3.04 12.36
N TYR A 12 15.04 3.65 13.56
CA TYR A 12 14.60 3.04 14.81
C TYR A 12 13.12 3.34 15.13
N ASP A 13 12.46 4.16 14.32
CA ASP A 13 11.07 4.57 14.51
C ASP A 13 10.13 3.86 13.53
N SER A 14 8.90 3.60 13.94
CA SER A 14 7.85 3.11 13.04
C SER A 14 6.94 4.25 12.60
N ILE A 15 6.84 4.48 11.30
CA ILE A 15 5.93 5.47 10.72
C ILE A 15 4.58 4.83 10.42
N LYS A 16 3.50 5.42 10.95
CA LYS A 16 2.13 5.06 10.56
C LYS A 16 1.73 5.71 9.25
N GLY A 17 0.92 5.01 8.46
CA GLY A 17 0.48 5.44 7.14
C GLY A 17 1.02 4.54 6.01
N ILE A 18 0.71 4.97 4.79
CA ILE A 18 1.03 4.23 3.57
C ILE A 18 2.47 4.51 3.14
N ALA A 19 3.19 3.46 2.76
CA ALA A 19 4.50 3.57 2.15
C ALA A 19 4.51 2.87 0.78
N PHE A 20 5.32 3.37 -0.16
CA PHE A 20 5.63 2.61 -1.36
C PHE A 20 7.12 2.69 -1.69
N TYR A 21 7.58 1.63 -2.33
CA TYR A 21 8.96 1.43 -2.71
C TYR A 21 9.00 1.46 -4.22
N HIS A 22 10.02 2.09 -4.78
CA HIS A 22 10.17 2.22 -6.21
C HIS A 22 11.62 1.97 -6.63
N ASN A 23 11.81 1.27 -7.74
CA ASN A 23 13.15 1.05 -8.29
C ASN A 23 13.09 1.20 -9.81
N MET A 24 14.07 1.88 -10.39
CA MET A 24 14.21 2.04 -11.85
C MET A 24 12.99 2.64 -12.58
N ILE A 25 12.17 3.46 -11.90
CA ILE A 25 11.10 4.24 -12.54
C ILE A 25 11.45 5.73 -12.60
N SER A 26 10.81 6.46 -13.51
CA SER A 26 11.07 7.90 -13.69
C SER A 26 10.59 8.71 -12.48
N ARG A 27 11.19 9.89 -12.27
CA ARG A 27 10.76 10.79 -11.19
C ARG A 27 9.31 11.25 -11.39
N GLU A 28 8.90 11.44 -12.64
CA GLU A 28 7.53 11.80 -13.01
C GLU A 28 6.52 10.74 -12.55
N GLU A 29 6.81 9.46 -12.73
CA GLU A 29 5.96 8.37 -12.25
C GLU A 29 5.92 8.31 -10.72
N VAL A 30 7.07 8.51 -10.04
CA VAL A 30 7.13 8.57 -8.57
C VAL A 30 6.26 9.71 -8.05
N ASP A 31 6.38 10.91 -8.63
CA ASP A 31 5.62 12.08 -8.20
C ASP A 31 4.13 11.91 -8.53
N GLY A 32 3.81 11.31 -9.67
CA GLY A 32 2.44 10.98 -10.08
C GLY A 32 1.76 9.98 -9.13
N LEU A 33 2.46 8.91 -8.76
CA LEU A 33 1.98 7.93 -7.79
C LEU A 33 1.87 8.53 -6.38
N THR A 34 2.86 9.32 -5.96
CA THR A 34 2.85 10.03 -4.67
C THR A 34 1.64 10.94 -4.57
N LYS A 35 1.39 11.74 -5.61
CA LYS A 35 0.23 12.63 -5.66
C LYS A 35 -1.08 11.86 -5.62
N PHE A 36 -1.21 10.81 -6.42
CA PHE A 36 -2.41 9.97 -6.43
C PHE A 36 -2.73 9.39 -5.04
N LEU A 37 -1.73 8.80 -4.38
CA LEU A 37 -1.92 8.20 -3.05
C LEU A 37 -2.21 9.28 -1.99
N LYS A 38 -1.53 10.43 -2.04
CA LYS A 38 -1.77 11.55 -1.13
C LYS A 38 -3.16 12.15 -1.31
N ASP A 39 -3.63 12.34 -2.54
CA ASP A 39 -4.96 12.89 -2.81
C ASP A 39 -6.06 11.95 -2.26
N LYS A 40 -5.79 10.63 -2.21
CA LYS A 40 -6.73 9.62 -1.72
C LYS A 40 -6.68 9.42 -0.20
N PHE A 41 -5.48 9.40 0.39
CA PHE A 41 -5.27 8.99 1.79
C PHE A 41 -4.72 10.10 2.69
N GLY A 42 -4.39 11.26 2.13
CA GLY A 42 -3.76 12.37 2.85
C GLY A 42 -2.33 12.05 3.28
N GLY A 43 -1.93 12.64 4.42
CA GLY A 43 -0.62 12.45 5.01
C GLY A 43 0.46 13.43 4.51
N GLU A 44 1.56 13.44 5.26
CA GLU A 44 2.75 14.24 4.94
C GLU A 44 3.73 13.40 4.13
N ILE A 45 4.18 13.94 3.00
CA ILE A 45 5.15 13.25 2.14
C ILE A 45 6.52 13.29 2.82
N ALA A 46 7.14 12.13 2.98
CA ALA A 46 8.54 12.00 3.32
C ALA A 46 9.21 10.98 2.39
N GLU A 47 10.39 11.32 1.89
CA GLU A 47 11.16 10.49 0.96
C GLU A 47 12.45 10.03 1.64
N LYS A 48 12.80 8.76 1.44
CA LYS A 48 14.05 8.17 1.92
C LYS A 48 14.53 7.08 0.98
N ASP A 49 15.61 7.39 0.26
CA ASP A 49 16.18 6.54 -0.78
C ASP A 49 15.10 6.20 -1.83
N HIS A 50 14.79 4.92 -1.98
CA HIS A 50 13.82 4.35 -2.90
C HIS A 50 12.41 4.20 -2.29
N ARG A 51 12.12 4.96 -1.24
CA ARG A 51 10.87 4.85 -0.46
C ARG A 51 10.20 6.20 -0.33
N ILE A 52 8.89 6.19 -0.52
CA ILE A 52 8.00 7.30 -0.23
C ILE A 52 7.06 6.87 0.89
N PHE A 53 6.89 7.77 1.85
CA PHE A 53 6.00 7.62 2.98
C PHE A 53 4.96 8.73 2.95
N LEU A 54 3.69 8.38 3.17
CA LEU A 54 2.62 9.29 3.50
C LEU A 54 2.40 9.20 5.01
N LYS A 55 3.22 9.94 5.77
CA LYS A 55 3.20 9.92 7.23
C LYS A 55 1.83 10.35 7.74
N ASN A 56 1.28 9.58 8.67
CA ASN A 56 -0.04 9.81 9.26
C ASN A 56 -1.18 9.87 8.23
N SER A 57 -1.01 9.23 7.06
CA SER A 57 -2.12 9.05 6.11
C SER A 57 -3.16 8.10 6.70
N SER A 58 -4.38 8.17 6.18
CA SER A 58 -5.37 7.13 6.42
C SER A 58 -4.87 5.78 5.91
N GLU A 59 -5.03 4.74 6.72
CA GLU A 59 -4.63 3.37 6.42
C GLU A 59 -5.86 2.57 6.02
N ILE A 60 -5.72 1.68 5.03
CA ILE A 60 -6.78 0.75 4.60
C ILE A 60 -6.39 -0.68 4.94
N TYR A 61 -7.35 -1.43 5.47
CA TYR A 61 -7.15 -2.84 5.84
C TYR A 61 -8.27 -3.75 5.34
N GLN A 62 -9.36 -3.19 4.80
CA GLN A 62 -10.46 -4.00 4.32
C GLN A 62 -10.13 -4.60 2.94
N PRO A 63 -10.38 -5.90 2.70
CA PRO A 63 -10.05 -6.55 1.43
C PRO A 63 -10.63 -5.82 0.22
N LYS A 64 -11.85 -5.29 0.33
CA LYS A 64 -12.50 -4.54 -0.74
C LYS A 64 -11.76 -3.24 -1.07
N GLU A 65 -11.37 -2.46 -0.07
CA GLU A 65 -10.65 -1.19 -0.27
C GLU A 65 -9.29 -1.43 -0.93
N ILE A 66 -8.62 -2.52 -0.55
CA ILE A 66 -7.34 -2.93 -1.12
C ILE A 66 -7.51 -3.38 -2.58
N ALA A 67 -8.55 -4.17 -2.88
CA ALA A 67 -8.85 -4.61 -4.24
C ALA A 67 -9.23 -3.43 -5.16
N ASP A 68 -10.08 -2.52 -4.68
CA ASP A 68 -10.47 -1.31 -5.41
C ASP A 68 -9.24 -0.44 -5.73
N LEU A 69 -8.32 -0.29 -4.77
CA LEU A 69 -7.06 0.42 -4.98
C LEU A 69 -6.17 -0.27 -6.02
N ALA A 70 -6.07 -1.60 -6.02
CA ALA A 70 -5.28 -2.33 -7.02
C ALA A 70 -5.83 -2.13 -8.44
N VAL A 71 -7.15 -2.14 -8.61
CA VAL A 71 -7.81 -1.87 -9.90
C VAL A 71 -7.56 -0.42 -10.35
N GLU A 72 -7.68 0.54 -9.45
CA GLU A 72 -7.42 1.95 -9.76
C GLU A 72 -5.96 2.19 -10.17
N LEU A 73 -5.00 1.56 -9.49
CA LEU A 73 -3.57 1.64 -9.82
C LEU A 73 -3.30 1.08 -11.22
N GLY A 74 -3.84 -0.11 -11.52
CA GLY A 74 -3.71 -0.73 -12.84
C GLY A 74 -4.31 0.13 -13.96
N ASN A 75 -5.50 0.70 -13.74
CA ASN A 75 -6.16 1.54 -14.72
C ASN A 75 -5.44 2.89 -14.94
N LYS A 76 -4.90 3.50 -13.88
CA LYS A 76 -4.34 4.85 -13.95
C LYS A 76 -2.92 4.91 -14.47
N PHE A 77 -2.12 3.89 -14.17
CA PHE A 77 -0.70 3.86 -14.51
C PHE A 77 -0.37 2.85 -15.60
N GLU A 78 -1.37 2.14 -16.15
CA GLU A 78 -1.20 1.08 -17.16
C GLU A 78 -0.19 -0.01 -16.74
N VAL A 79 -0.06 -0.24 -15.43
CA VAL A 79 0.89 -1.20 -14.85
C VAL A 79 0.23 -2.52 -14.49
N SER A 80 0.98 -3.62 -14.62
CA SER A 80 0.61 -4.88 -13.97
C SER A 80 0.73 -4.70 -12.44
N THR A 81 -0.39 -4.82 -11.73
CA THR A 81 -0.42 -4.71 -10.27
C THR A 81 -0.49 -6.11 -9.66
N GLU A 82 0.52 -6.48 -8.86
CA GLU A 82 0.46 -7.65 -8.00
C GLU A 82 0.00 -7.22 -6.60
N LEU A 83 -1.05 -7.88 -6.11
CA LEU A 83 -1.57 -7.64 -4.77
C LEU A 83 -1.21 -8.80 -3.84
N THR A 84 -0.43 -8.51 -2.81
CA THR A 84 -0.13 -9.44 -1.72
C THR A 84 -0.84 -8.95 -0.46
N VAL A 85 -1.67 -9.82 0.14
CA VAL A 85 -2.34 -9.54 1.42
C VAL A 85 -1.84 -10.56 2.44
N GLU A 86 -1.22 -10.07 3.52
CA GLU A 86 -0.82 -10.90 4.66
C GLU A 86 -1.83 -10.71 5.80
N LEU A 87 -2.48 -11.79 6.20
CA LEU A 87 -3.51 -11.78 7.25
C LEU A 87 -2.93 -12.42 8.52
N GLU A 88 -2.80 -11.63 9.58
CA GLU A 88 -2.42 -12.15 10.91
C GLU A 88 -3.64 -12.85 11.56
N ASN A 89 -3.42 -14.05 12.10
CA ASN A 89 -4.43 -14.87 12.80
C ASN A 89 -5.65 -15.27 11.96
N PHE A 90 -5.50 -15.39 10.63
CA PHE A 90 -6.57 -15.85 9.75
C PHE A 90 -6.87 -17.32 10.02
N THR A 91 -8.04 -17.60 10.59
CA THR A 91 -8.40 -18.96 10.98
C THR A 91 -8.93 -19.76 9.79
N GLU A 92 -8.80 -21.10 9.80
CA GLU A 92 -9.34 -21.98 8.74
C GLU A 92 -10.82 -21.70 8.42
N PRO A 93 -11.73 -21.49 9.40
CA PRO A 93 -13.12 -21.15 9.11
C PRO A 93 -13.30 -19.80 8.40
N GLU A 94 -12.45 -18.82 8.68
CA GLU A 94 -12.48 -17.51 8.00
C GLU A 94 -11.93 -17.60 6.58
N GLN A 95 -10.96 -18.49 6.33
CA GLN A 95 -10.42 -18.77 5.01
C GLN A 95 -11.45 -19.46 4.11
N GLU A 96 -12.13 -20.49 4.60
CA GLU A 96 -13.19 -21.21 3.88
C GLU A 96 -14.39 -20.31 3.52
N GLN A 97 -14.66 -19.29 4.32
CA GLN A 97 -15.72 -18.30 4.08
C GLN A 97 -15.27 -17.12 3.22
N SER A 98 -13.99 -17.03 2.89
CA SER A 98 -13.44 -15.97 2.05
C SER A 98 -13.39 -16.37 0.58
N ASN A 99 -13.22 -15.38 -0.30
CA ASN A 99 -12.93 -15.62 -1.73
C ASN A 99 -11.42 -15.68 -2.01
N LEU A 100 -10.59 -15.89 -0.98
CA LEU A 100 -9.14 -15.97 -1.12
C LEU A 100 -8.71 -17.41 -1.46
N PRO A 101 -7.63 -17.60 -2.23
CA PRO A 101 -7.13 -18.93 -2.53
C PRO A 101 -6.74 -19.68 -1.25
N SER A 102 -7.01 -20.99 -1.22
CA SER A 102 -6.51 -21.89 -0.19
C SER A 102 -4.98 -21.96 -0.25
N SER A 103 -4.34 -21.95 0.92
CA SER A 103 -2.88 -22.09 1.06
C SER A 103 -2.39 -23.50 0.70
#